data_AF-A0A2X1BRV5-F1
#
_entry.id   AF-A0A2X1BRV5-F1
#
_cell.length_a   1.000
_cell.length_b   1.000
_cell.length_c   1.000
_cell.angle_alpha   90.00
_cell.angle_beta   90.00
_cell.angle_gamma   90.00
#
_symmetry.space_group_name_H-M   'P 1'
#
loop_
_entity.id
_entity.type
_entity.pdbx_description
1 polymer ?
#
loop_
_entity_poly.entity_id
_entity_poly.type
_entity_poly.pdbx_seq_one_letter_code
_entity_poly.pdbx_strand_id
1 'polypeptide(L)'
;MPDLLLVLFLFNFSLFLLHEMDAIRCSEWRLFIILKDMEDSKAYKVFTFIHLFLYVLILSLLFSQYQTIIFWVLDLFFIIHAILHLFFERHPRNEFKNSFSRSIIYPIGVLSVIHLVLLINIST
;
A
#
# COMPACT_ATOMS: atom_id res chain seq x y z
N MET A 1 -18.46 18.24 -5.19
CA MET A 1 -18.19 16.85 -5.62
C MET A 1 -16.70 16.66 -5.56
N PRO A 2 -16.19 15.50 -5.10
CA PRO A 2 -14.75 15.24 -5.15
C PRO A 2 -14.30 15.29 -6.62
N ASP A 3 -13.16 15.93 -6.88
CA ASP A 3 -12.58 15.92 -8.22
C ASP A 3 -12.10 14.51 -8.59
N LEU A 4 -11.91 14.28 -9.90
CA LEU A 4 -11.51 12.98 -10.43
C LEU A 4 -10.18 12.49 -9.82
N LEU A 5 -9.27 13.40 -9.52
CA LEU A 5 -7.94 13.11 -8.99
C LEU A 5 -8.08 12.51 -7.58
N LEU A 6 -8.85 13.14 -6.71
CA LEU A 6 -9.16 12.64 -5.38
C LEU A 6 -9.88 11.29 -5.43
N VAL A 7 -10.85 11.10 -6.32
CA VAL A 7 -11.56 9.81 -6.45
C VAL A 7 -10.60 8.69 -6.88
N LEU A 8 -9.74 8.97 -7.87
CA LEU A 8 -8.74 8.02 -8.33
C LEU A 8 -7.76 7.66 -7.21
N PHE A 9 -7.27 8.66 -6.48
CA PHE A 9 -6.41 8.45 -5.33
C PHE A 9 -7.07 7.59 -4.25
N LEU A 10 -8.29 7.93 -3.86
CA LEU A 10 -9.01 7.21 -2.81
C LEU A 10 -9.33 5.77 -3.21
N PHE A 11 -9.65 5.53 -4.48
CA PHE A 11 -9.82 4.16 -5.00
C PHE A 11 -8.52 3.37 -4.91
N ASN A 12 -7.40 3.97 -5.33
CA ASN A 12 -6.07 3.37 -5.25
C ASN A 12 -5.62 3.09 -3.81
N PHE A 13 -5.82 4.07 -2.91
CA PHE A 13 -5.58 3.92 -1.48
C PHE A 13 -6.46 2.81 -0.86
N SER A 14 -7.72 2.69 -1.31
CA SER A 14 -8.60 1.61 -0.85
C SER A 14 -8.13 0.23 -1.30
N LEU A 15 -7.58 0.10 -2.52
CA LEU A 15 -6.93 -1.13 -2.97
C LEU A 15 -5.73 -1.48 -2.10
N PHE A 16 -4.92 -0.48 -1.72
CA PHE A 16 -3.83 -0.68 -0.78
C PHE A 16 -4.33 -1.19 0.58
N LEU A 17 -5.36 -0.59 1.16
CA LEU A 17 -5.94 -1.10 2.41
C LEU A 17 -6.49 -2.53 2.28
N LEU A 18 -7.08 -2.88 1.14
CA LEU A 18 -7.51 -4.26 0.85
C LEU A 18 -6.33 -5.22 0.74
N HIS A 19 -5.23 -4.78 0.14
CA HIS A 19 -3.98 -5.54 0.11
C HIS A 19 -3.46 -5.80 1.53
N GLU A 20 -3.49 -4.81 2.42
CA GLU A 20 -3.05 -5.00 3.81
C GLU A 20 -3.90 -6.02 4.58
N MET A 21 -5.21 -6.11 4.29
CA MET A 21 -6.05 -7.19 4.82
C MET A 21 -5.62 -8.56 4.29
N ASP A 22 -5.26 -8.63 3.00
CA ASP A 22 -4.73 -9.82 2.36
C ASP A 22 -3.35 -10.20 2.92
N ALA A 23 -2.51 -9.21 3.22
CA ALA A 23 -1.19 -9.35 3.81
C ALA A 23 -1.26 -9.94 5.22
N ILE A 24 -2.26 -9.56 6.00
CA ILE A 24 -2.54 -10.19 7.29
C ILE A 24 -2.89 -11.68 7.10
N ARG A 25 -3.78 -12.01 6.14
CA ARG A 25 -4.13 -13.41 5.84
C ARG A 25 -2.91 -14.21 5.39
N CYS A 26 -2.06 -13.61 4.56
CA CYS A 26 -0.87 -14.23 3.99
C CYS A 26 0.38 -14.16 4.90
N SER A 27 0.24 -13.63 6.13
CA SER A 27 1.32 -13.53 7.11
C SER A 27 2.57 -12.82 6.57
N GLU A 28 2.38 -11.69 5.88
CA GLU A 28 3.45 -10.96 5.19
C GLU A 28 4.61 -10.55 6.11
N TRP A 29 4.38 -10.39 7.41
CA TRP A 29 5.43 -10.16 8.41
C TRP A 29 6.58 -11.18 8.35
N ARG A 30 6.36 -12.38 7.82
CA ARG A 30 7.40 -13.42 7.62
C ARG A 30 8.44 -13.06 6.54
N LEU A 31 8.14 -12.06 5.71
CA LEU A 31 9.05 -11.49 4.70
C LEU A 31 9.89 -10.33 5.25
N PHE A 32 9.42 -9.63 6.28
CA PHE A 32 10.14 -8.50 6.85
C PHE A 32 11.35 -8.95 7.65
N ILE A 33 12.51 -8.33 7.40
CA ILE A 33 13.80 -8.70 8.02
C ILE A 33 13.71 -8.73 9.56
N ILE A 34 13.00 -7.77 10.16
CA ILE A 34 12.87 -7.64 11.62
C ILE A 34 11.80 -8.60 12.18
N LEU A 35 10.65 -8.70 11.51
CA LEU A 35 9.50 -9.43 12.04
C LEU A 35 9.58 -10.95 11.80
N LYS A 36 10.35 -11.39 10.80
CA LYS A 36 10.46 -12.81 10.43
C LYS A 36 11.04 -13.71 11.52
N ASP A 37 11.78 -13.14 12.46
CA ASP A 37 12.46 -13.88 13.54
C ASP A 37 11.67 -13.82 14.86
N MET A 38 10.52 -13.13 14.88
CA MET A 38 9.63 -13.08 16.03
C MET A 38 8.68 -14.28 16.07
N GLU A 39 8.17 -14.61 17.26
CA GLU A 39 7.05 -15.54 17.39
C GLU A 39 5.84 -15.03 16.59
N ASP A 40 5.21 -15.89 15.80
CA ASP A 40 4.17 -15.52 14.82
C ASP A 40 3.01 -14.73 15.46
N SER A 41 2.59 -15.11 16.67
CA SER A 41 1.53 -14.42 17.42
C SER A 41 1.91 -12.98 17.80
N LYS A 42 3.20 -12.75 18.10
CA LYS A 42 3.76 -11.44 18.43
C LYS A 42 4.00 -10.63 17.16
N ALA A 43 4.51 -11.26 16.10
CA ALA A 43 4.72 -10.63 14.80
C ALA A 43 3.42 -10.08 14.23
N TYR A 44 2.35 -10.88 14.25
CA TYR A 44 0.99 -10.47 13.88
C TYR A 44 0.55 -9.21 14.64
N LYS A 45 0.62 -9.21 15.98
CA LYS A 45 0.21 -8.07 16.82
C LYS A 45 1.00 -6.80 16.49
N VAL A 46 2.32 -6.93 16.34
CA VAL A 46 3.21 -5.81 16.03
C VAL A 46 2.91 -5.26 14.63
N PHE A 47 2.79 -6.15 13.63
CA PHE A 47 2.44 -5.80 12.27
C PHE A 47 1.12 -5.02 12.23
N THR A 48 0.05 -5.55 12.81
CA THR A 48 -1.26 -4.89 12.83
C THR A 48 -1.24 -3.56 13.58
N PHE A 49 -0.55 -3.47 14.71
CA PHE A 49 -0.50 -2.22 15.48
C PHE A 49 0.27 -1.11 14.77
N ILE A 50 1.38 -1.45 14.10
CA ILE A 50 2.12 -0.51 13.25
C ILE A 50 1.22 0.02 12.12
N HIS A 51 0.44 -0.84 11.46
CA HIS A 51 -0.46 -0.42 10.40
C HIS A 51 -1.57 0.50 10.91
N LEU A 52 -2.14 0.25 12.08
CA LEU A 52 -3.11 1.17 12.68
C LEU A 52 -2.52 2.57 12.87
N PHE A 53 -1.30 2.67 13.40
CA PHE A 53 -0.62 3.95 13.57
C PHE A 53 -0.35 4.64 12.22
N LEU A 54 0.12 3.88 11.23
CA LEU A 54 0.34 4.38 9.87
C LEU A 54 -0.96 4.90 9.24
N TYR A 55 -2.08 4.21 9.41
CA TYR A 55 -3.37 4.67 8.88
C TYR A 55 -3.83 5.97 9.53
N VAL A 56 -3.69 6.10 10.85
CA VAL A 56 -4.01 7.36 11.55
C VAL A 56 -3.16 8.50 11.02
N LEU A 57 -1.85 8.28 10.86
CA LEU A 57 -0.93 9.30 10.33
C LEU A 57 -1.29 9.68 8.89
N ILE A 58 -1.46 8.70 8.00
CA ILE A 58 -1.79 8.91 6.59
C ILE A 58 -3.10 9.68 6.45
N LEU A 59 -4.17 9.23 7.12
CA LEU A 59 -5.47 9.88 7.03
C LEU A 59 -5.43 11.30 7.61
N SER A 60 -4.72 11.51 8.72
CA SER A 60 -4.57 12.84 9.31
C SER A 60 -3.88 13.82 8.35
N LEU A 61 -2.83 13.36 7.65
CA LEU A 61 -2.11 14.20 6.69
C LEU A 61 -2.90 14.38 5.38
N LEU A 62 -3.63 13.36 4.94
CA LEU A 62 -4.51 13.40 3.77
C LEU A 62 -5.62 14.46 3.91
N PHE A 63 -6.19 14.61 5.11
CA PHE A 63 -7.23 15.61 5.41
C PHE A 63 -6.69 16.92 6.00
N SER A 64 -5.43 17.24 5.70
CA SER A 64 -4.76 18.47 6.15
C SER A 64 -4.23 19.29 4.98
N GLN A 65 -3.59 20.42 5.26
CA GLN A 65 -2.87 21.21 4.27
C GLN A 65 -1.74 20.45 3.52
N TYR A 66 -1.35 19.27 4.02
CA TYR A 66 -0.31 18.43 3.42
C TYR A 66 -0.84 17.41 2.40
N GLN A 67 -2.12 17.48 2.02
CA GLN A 67 -2.77 16.53 1.10
C GLN A 67 -1.97 16.26 -0.17
N THR A 68 -1.54 17.29 -0.90
CA THR A 68 -0.77 17.13 -2.13
C THR A 68 0.58 16.44 -1.90
N ILE A 69 1.25 16.73 -0.78
CA ILE A 69 2.52 16.06 -0.43
C ILE A 69 2.26 14.58 -0.18
N ILE A 70 1.17 14.24 0.50
CA ILE A 70 0.78 12.84 0.74
C ILE A 70 0.44 12.10 -0.54
N PHE A 71 -0.19 12.75 -1.51
CA PHE A 71 -0.40 12.15 -2.83
C PHE A 71 0.92 11.70 -3.46
N TRP A 72 1.90 12.61 -3.55
CA TRP A 72 3.24 12.30 -4.08
C TRP A 72 3.93 11.17 -3.32
N VAL A 73 3.93 11.24 -1.99
CA VAL A 73 4.60 10.24 -1.14
C VAL A 73 3.96 8.87 -1.30
N LEU A 74 2.62 8.79 -1.26
CA LEU A 74 1.92 7.51 -1.35
C LEU A 74 1.94 6.93 -2.76
N ASP A 75 1.85 7.73 -3.82
CA ASP A 75 2.01 7.22 -5.20
C ASP A 75 3.38 6.60 -5.40
N LEU A 76 4.45 7.27 -4.93
CA LEU A 76 5.81 6.74 -5.02
C LEU A 76 5.95 5.44 -4.21
N PHE A 77 5.42 5.43 -2.97
CA PHE A 77 5.43 4.25 -2.12
C PHE A 77 4.69 3.08 -2.78
N PHE A 78 3.50 3.31 -3.34
CA PHE A 78 2.68 2.30 -4.01
C PHE A 78 3.33 1.72 -5.27
N ILE A 79 4.02 2.54 -6.06
CA ILE A 79 4.81 2.07 -7.21
C ILE A 79 5.92 1.14 -6.73
N ILE A 80 6.71 1.58 -5.75
CA ILE A 80 7.82 0.79 -5.19
C ILE A 80 7.28 -0.50 -4.56
N HIS A 81 6.18 -0.43 -3.82
CA HIS A 81 5.52 -1.55 -3.17
C HIS A 81 5.10 -2.63 -4.17
N ALA A 82 4.42 -2.25 -5.25
CA ALA A 82 4.03 -3.19 -6.31
C ALA A 82 5.24 -3.84 -6.99
N ILE A 83 6.33 -3.08 -7.20
CA ILE A 83 7.59 -3.59 -7.74
C ILE A 83 8.26 -4.58 -6.77
N LEU A 84 8.27 -4.28 -5.47
CA LEU A 84 8.80 -5.20 -4.47
C LEU A 84 8.03 -6.52 -4.48
N HIS A 85 6.70 -6.48 -4.55
CA HIS A 85 5.89 -7.68 -4.69
C HIS A 85 6.20 -8.49 -5.95
N LEU A 86 6.45 -7.81 -7.07
CA LEU A 86 6.88 -8.47 -8.31
C LEU A 86 8.21 -9.21 -8.12
N PHE A 87 9.20 -8.60 -7.46
CA PHE A 87 10.50 -9.23 -7.20
C PHE A 87 10.42 -10.36 -6.19
N PHE A 88 9.66 -10.19 -5.11
CA PHE A 88 9.50 -11.19 -4.06
C PHE A 88 8.44 -12.24 -4.38
N GLU A 89 7.81 -12.21 -5.55
CA GLU A 89 6.77 -13.17 -5.96
C GLU A 89 7.22 -14.64 -5.88
N ARG A 90 8.50 -14.88 -6.19
CA ARG A 90 9.10 -16.23 -6.16
C ARG A 90 9.74 -16.59 -4.82
N HIS A 91 9.69 -15.69 -3.84
CA HIS A 91 10.31 -15.91 -2.55
C HIS A 91 9.59 -17.05 -1.79
N PRO A 92 10.29 -18.01 -1.17
CA PRO A 92 9.67 -19.20 -0.59
C PRO A 92 8.66 -18.92 0.53
N ARG A 93 8.79 -17.78 1.20
CA ARG A 93 7.89 -17.32 2.28
C ARG A 93 6.77 -16.40 1.79
N ASN A 94 6.68 -16.15 0.48
CA ASN A 94 5.63 -15.32 -0.09
C ASN A 94 4.38 -16.17 -0.34
N GLU A 95 3.28 -15.84 0.33
CA GLU A 95 2.00 -16.55 0.22
C GLU A 95 1.00 -15.85 -0.73
N PHE A 96 1.39 -14.77 -1.40
CA PHE A 96 0.58 -14.09 -2.44
C PHE A 96 0.62 -14.83 -3.78
N LYS A 97 0.28 -16.13 -3.77
CA LYS A 97 0.36 -17.00 -4.96
C LYS A 97 -0.91 -17.03 -5.80
N ASN A 98 -2.02 -16.55 -5.25
CA ASN A 98 -3.32 -16.63 -5.92
C ASN A 98 -3.56 -15.39 -6.82
N SER A 99 -4.40 -15.56 -7.85
CA SER A 99 -4.75 -14.49 -8.79
C SER A 99 -5.51 -13.34 -8.14
N PHE A 100 -6.20 -13.60 -7.01
CA PHE A 100 -6.95 -12.59 -6.28
C PHE A 100 -6.02 -11.54 -5.65
N SER A 101 -5.01 -11.96 -4.88
CA SER A 101 -3.98 -11.09 -4.31
C SER A 101 -3.30 -10.25 -5.39
N ARG A 102 -2.90 -10.88 -6.50
CA ARG A 102 -2.28 -10.20 -7.64
C ARG A 102 -3.19 -9.15 -8.28
N SER A 103 -4.50 -9.44 -8.35
CA SER A 103 -5.49 -8.49 -8.88
C SER A 103 -5.72 -7.28 -7.98
N ILE A 104 -5.26 -7.31 -6.73
CA ILE A 104 -5.27 -6.16 -5.82
C ILE A 104 -3.92 -5.43 -5.89
N ILE A 105 -2.80 -6.17 -5.82
CA ILE A 105 -1.45 -5.61 -5.74
C ILE A 105 -1.04 -4.83 -6.99
N TYR A 106 -1.17 -5.42 -8.18
CA TYR A 106 -0.61 -4.80 -9.39
C TYR A 106 -1.37 -3.55 -9.84
N PRO A 107 -2.71 -3.47 -9.73
CA PRO A 107 -3.42 -2.23 -10.00
C PRO A 107 -3.00 -1.07 -9.10
N ILE A 108 -2.56 -1.33 -7.85
CA ILE A 108 -2.05 -0.27 -6.97
C ILE A 108 -0.90 0.50 -7.64
N GLY A 109 0.09 -0.22 -8.18
CA GLY A 109 1.22 0.41 -8.87
C GLY A 109 0.80 1.16 -10.14
N VAL A 110 -0.06 0.54 -10.97
CA VAL A 110 -0.51 1.14 -12.24
C VAL A 110 -1.33 2.41 -12.01
N LEU A 111 -2.28 2.37 -11.09
CA LEU A 111 -3.13 3.52 -10.76
C LEU A 111 -2.33 4.65 -10.11
N SER A 112 -1.27 4.33 -9.36
CA SER A 112 -0.36 5.34 -8.80
C SER A 112 0.40 6.09 -9.89
N VAL A 113 0.88 5.39 -10.94
CA VAL A 113 1.52 6.07 -12.08
C VAL A 113 0.53 6.98 -12.79
N ILE A 114 -0.70 6.50 -13.04
CA ILE A 114 -1.75 7.30 -13.69
C ILE A 114 -2.08 8.53 -12.84
N HIS A 115 -2.28 8.35 -11.53
CA HIS A 115 -2.57 9.43 -10.60
C HIS A 115 -1.44 10.46 -10.56
N LEU A 116 -0.19 10.02 -10.50
CA LEU A 116 0.99 10.89 -10.48
C LEU A 116 1.11 11.74 -11.75
N VAL A 117 0.89 11.14 -12.93
CA VAL A 117 0.92 11.87 -14.22
C VAL A 117 -0.18 12.93 -14.27
N LEU A 118 -1.39 12.59 -13.82
CA LEU A 118 -2.49 13.56 -13.75
C LEU A 118 -2.20 14.68 -12.74
N LEU A 119 -1.63 14.34 -11.60
CA LEU A 119 -1.24 15.31 -10.56
C LEU A 119 -0.21 16.32 -11.09
N ILE A 120 0.80 15.85 -11.84
CA ILE A 120 1.80 16.72 -12.49
C ILE A 120 1.13 17.67 -13.47
N ASN A 121 0.31 17.15 -14.39
CA ASN A 121 -0.32 17.95 -15.45
C ASN A 121 -1.26 19.04 -14.92
N ILE A 122 -1.87 18.84 -13.74
CA ILE A 122 -2.74 19.83 -13.10
C ILE A 122 -1.92 20.88 -12.32
N SER A 123 -0.71 20.51 -11.88
CA SER A 123 0.16 21.37 -11.07
C SER A 123 1.09 22.26 -11.90
N THR A 124 1.19 22.02 -13.22
CA THR A 124 1.94 22.81 -14.21
C THR A 124 1.06 23.77 -14.96
#